data_AF-A0A2G9ZQG1-F1
#
_entry.id   AF-A0A2G9ZQG1-F1
#
_cell.length_a   1.000
_cell.length_b   1.000
_cell.length_c   1.000
_cell.angle_alpha   90.00
_cell.angle_beta   90.00
_cell.angle_gamma   90.00
#
_symmetry.space_group_name_H-M   'P 1'
#
loop_
_entity.id
_entity.type
_entity.pdbx_description
1 polymer ?
#
loop_
_entity_poly.entity_id
_entity_poly.type
_entity_poly.pdbx_seq_one_letter_code
_entity_poly.pdbx_strand_id
1 'polypeptide(L)'
;MGICRFHHFRFFCVLIAFFSIWGFVPAPFVFAQKTVNLYFLDPSDTHLTAETRQIPEAERIEQSARAILEALLTGPRKGLVRAIPEGLSLRTLFFTEEKIAYVDFQKSPDSRMERGVLSEWLAVYSIVNSLVLNIPEIESVQILIDGREVTTLSGHIDLTDPVKANMLLVR
;
A
#
# COMPACT_ATOMS: atom_id res chain seq x y z
N MET A 1 41.03 35.23 -50.16
CA MET A 1 40.06 36.26 -49.72
C MET A 1 38.66 35.72 -49.99
N GLY A 2 38.15 34.83 -49.14
CA GLY A 2 36.82 34.21 -49.29
C GLY A 2 35.88 34.80 -48.25
N ILE A 3 34.88 35.56 -48.71
CA ILE A 3 33.93 36.29 -47.86
C ILE A 3 32.67 35.42 -47.67
N CYS A 4 32.23 35.37 -46.41
CA CYS A 4 31.04 34.69 -45.91
C CYS A 4 29.70 35.29 -46.41
N ARG A 5 28.64 34.47 -46.47
CA ARG A 5 27.41 34.53 -45.62
C ARG A 5 26.10 34.11 -46.34
N PHE A 6 25.33 33.28 -45.61
CA PHE A 6 23.88 33.34 -45.30
C PHE A 6 22.78 32.67 -46.17
N HIS A 7 22.08 31.74 -45.47
CA HIS A 7 20.62 31.61 -45.25
C HIS A 7 19.72 30.75 -46.17
N HIS A 8 19.00 29.82 -45.50
CA HIS A 8 17.59 29.40 -45.66
C HIS A 8 17.15 28.75 -47.01
N PHE A 9 16.33 27.70 -47.08
CA PHE A 9 15.06 27.41 -46.39
C PHE A 9 14.68 25.91 -46.57
N ARG A 10 13.70 25.44 -45.79
CA ARG A 10 13.24 24.05 -45.55
C ARG A 10 12.43 23.39 -46.70
N PHE A 11 12.06 22.11 -46.44
CA PHE A 11 10.96 21.27 -46.97
C PHE A 11 11.40 20.26 -48.08
N PHE A 12 11.03 18.98 -48.08
CA PHE A 12 9.74 18.34 -47.73
C PHE A 12 9.97 16.84 -47.42
N CYS A 13 9.28 16.30 -46.41
CA CYS A 13 9.33 14.91 -45.97
C CYS A 13 8.18 14.13 -46.63
N VAL A 14 8.48 13.20 -47.53
CA VAL A 14 7.59 12.06 -47.87
C VAL A 14 8.49 10.90 -48.28
N LEU A 15 8.52 9.85 -47.48
CA LEU A 15 8.75 8.48 -47.96
C LEU A 15 8.04 7.52 -47.00
N ILE A 16 7.03 6.86 -47.56
CA ILE A 16 6.26 5.77 -46.97
C ILE A 16 7.17 4.54 -46.89
N ALA A 17 7.24 3.87 -45.74
CA ALA A 17 7.73 2.50 -45.66
C ALA A 17 7.05 1.72 -44.51
N PHE A 18 6.11 0.86 -44.92
CA PHE A 18 5.82 -0.47 -44.37
C PHE A 18 6.02 -0.71 -42.86
N PHE A 19 4.93 -0.60 -42.08
CA PHE A 19 4.80 -1.30 -40.80
C PHE A 19 3.62 -2.30 -40.89
N SER A 20 3.81 -3.29 -41.73
CA SER A 20 3.08 -4.55 -41.71
C SER A 20 4.15 -5.60 -41.96
N ILE A 21 4.17 -6.67 -41.18
CA ILE A 21 5.25 -7.66 -40.99
C ILE A 21 6.21 -7.27 -39.84
N TRP A 22 5.75 -7.46 -38.60
CA TRP A 22 6.44 -8.12 -37.47
C TRP A 22 5.61 -7.82 -36.22
N GLY A 23 4.85 -8.81 -35.76
CA GLY A 23 4.07 -8.75 -34.53
C GLY A 23 4.98 -8.75 -33.31
N PHE A 24 5.74 -7.67 -33.10
CA PHE A 24 6.40 -7.43 -31.83
C PHE A 24 5.35 -6.89 -30.86
N VAL A 25 4.49 -7.79 -30.39
CA VAL A 25 3.79 -7.58 -29.13
C VAL A 25 4.90 -7.72 -28.09
N PRO A 26 5.35 -6.64 -27.41
CA PRO A 26 6.28 -6.83 -26.31
C PRO A 26 5.61 -7.81 -25.36
N ALA A 27 6.31 -8.90 -25.01
CA ALA A 27 5.85 -9.79 -23.95
C ALA A 27 5.42 -8.90 -22.77
N PRO A 28 4.30 -9.21 -22.09
CA PRO A 28 3.89 -8.42 -20.94
C PRO A 28 5.13 -8.27 -20.06
N PHE A 29 5.49 -7.04 -19.69
CA PHE A 29 6.53 -6.82 -18.72
C PHE A 29 6.10 -7.60 -17.47
N VAL A 30 6.67 -8.79 -17.28
CA VAL A 30 6.40 -9.62 -16.11
C VAL A 30 7.19 -8.96 -15.00
N PHE A 31 6.58 -7.99 -14.34
CA PHE A 31 7.10 -7.48 -13.09
C PHE A 31 7.20 -8.66 -12.14
N ALA A 32 8.34 -8.80 -11.46
CA ALA A 32 8.49 -9.80 -10.42
C ALA A 32 7.37 -9.59 -9.39
N GLN A 33 6.75 -10.67 -8.96
CA GLN A 33 5.63 -10.66 -8.02
C GLN A 33 6.10 -11.36 -6.75
N LYS A 34 5.69 -10.82 -5.60
CA LYS A 34 5.85 -11.49 -4.32
C LYS A 34 4.50 -11.84 -3.72
N THR A 35 4.50 -12.94 -2.98
CA THR A 35 3.33 -13.40 -2.23
C THR A 35 3.35 -12.77 -0.84
N VAL A 36 2.24 -12.14 -0.45
CA VAL A 36 2.04 -11.55 0.87
C VAL A 36 0.75 -12.04 1.50
N ASN A 37 0.66 -11.97 2.83
CA ASN A 37 -0.58 -12.24 3.57
C ASN A 37 -1.19 -10.93 4.06
N LEU A 38 -2.42 -10.65 3.63
CA LEU A 38 -3.21 -9.52 4.09
C LEU A 38 -4.25 -10.00 5.09
N TYR A 39 -4.39 -9.30 6.21
CA TYR A 39 -5.24 -9.77 7.31
C TYR A 39 -6.56 -9.01 7.31
N PHE A 40 -7.66 -9.71 7.05
CA PHE A 40 -9.02 -9.15 7.01
C PHE A 40 -9.88 -9.78 8.10
N LEU A 41 -11.06 -9.22 8.36
CA LEU A 41 -12.01 -9.80 9.29
C LEU A 41 -12.65 -11.07 8.71
N ASP A 42 -12.91 -12.03 9.58
CA ASP A 42 -13.81 -13.13 9.27
C ASP A 42 -15.26 -12.63 9.08
N PRO A 43 -16.15 -13.39 8.39
CA PRO A 43 -17.55 -13.00 8.18
C PRO A 43 -18.37 -12.67 9.44
N SER A 44 -17.93 -13.13 10.60
CA SER A 44 -18.55 -12.95 11.92
C SER A 44 -17.92 -11.80 12.70
N ASP A 45 -16.94 -11.08 12.15
CA ASP A 45 -16.26 -9.94 12.77
C ASP A 45 -15.56 -10.24 14.11
N THR A 46 -15.10 -11.48 14.33
CA THR A 46 -14.54 -11.91 15.63
C THR A 46 -13.02 -12.08 15.62
N HIS A 47 -12.44 -12.39 14.47
CA HIS A 47 -11.00 -12.63 14.34
C HIS A 47 -10.49 -12.17 12.96
N LEU A 48 -9.17 -12.19 12.81
CA LEU A 48 -8.50 -11.96 11.54
C LEU A 48 -8.26 -13.27 10.79
N THR A 49 -8.41 -13.23 9.48
CA THR A 49 -8.06 -14.33 8.58
C THR A 49 -7.09 -13.81 7.53
N ALA A 50 -6.05 -14.59 7.25
CA ALA A 50 -5.07 -14.26 6.22
C ALA A 50 -5.65 -14.51 4.82
N GLU A 51 -5.55 -13.52 3.95
CA GLU A 51 -5.76 -13.65 2.52
C GLU A 51 -4.41 -13.50 1.79
N THR A 52 -3.99 -14.56 1.11
CA THR A 52 -2.77 -14.52 0.30
C THR A 52 -2.97 -13.72 -0.97
N ARG A 53 -2.06 -12.78 -1.25
CA ARG A 53 -2.12 -11.91 -2.43
C ARG A 53 -0.77 -11.80 -3.10
N GLN A 54 -0.77 -11.80 -4.43
CA GLN A 54 0.40 -11.41 -5.21
C GLN A 54 0.40 -9.90 -5.40
N ILE A 55 1.52 -9.27 -5.06
CA ILE A 55 1.77 -7.85 -5.26
C ILE A 55 3.10 -7.66 -5.99
N PRO A 56 3.28 -6.56 -6.73
CA PRO A 56 4.55 -6.26 -7.39
C PRO A 56 5.68 -6.29 -6.36
N GLU A 57 6.75 -6.99 -6.69
CA GLU A 57 7.98 -6.96 -5.92
C GLU A 57 8.61 -5.58 -6.06
N ALA A 58 9.17 -5.09 -4.96
CA ALA A 58 9.80 -3.78 -4.89
C ALA A 58 11.16 -3.92 -4.21
N GLU A 59 12.17 -3.25 -4.76
CA GLU A 59 13.53 -3.26 -4.20
C GLU A 59 13.61 -2.51 -2.87
N ARG A 60 12.74 -1.50 -2.71
CA ARG A 60 12.70 -0.64 -1.53
C ARG A 60 11.61 -1.05 -0.56
N ILE A 61 11.98 -1.08 0.73
CA ILE A 61 11.05 -1.40 1.83
C ILE A 61 9.83 -0.47 1.80
N GLU A 62 10.02 0.83 1.53
CA GLU A 62 8.92 1.79 1.50
C GLU A 62 7.90 1.50 0.40
N GLN A 63 8.38 1.08 -0.77
CA GLN A 63 7.52 0.73 -1.90
C GLN A 63 6.77 -0.56 -1.64
N SER A 64 7.45 -1.56 -1.04
CA SER A 64 6.84 -2.82 -0.61
C SER A 64 5.75 -2.60 0.43
N ALA A 65 6.02 -1.83 1.48
CA ALA A 65 5.05 -1.52 2.54
C ALA A 65 3.85 -0.74 1.99
N ARG A 66 4.10 0.24 1.11
CA ARG A 66 3.04 0.97 0.41
C ARG A 66 2.12 0.03 -0.36
N ALA A 67 2.68 -0.86 -1.18
CA ALA A 67 1.89 -1.80 -1.97
C ALA A 67 1.04 -2.74 -1.11
N ILE A 68 1.58 -3.21 0.03
CA ILE A 68 0.84 -4.02 1.00
C ILE A 68 -0.34 -3.22 1.58
N LEU A 69 -0.09 -2.01 2.07
CA LEU A 69 -1.11 -1.17 2.69
C LEU A 69 -2.19 -0.74 1.69
N GLU A 70 -1.82 -0.37 0.47
CA GLU A 70 -2.78 -0.03 -0.60
C GLU A 70 -3.64 -1.24 -0.98
N ALA A 71 -3.05 -2.43 -1.04
CA ALA A 71 -3.80 -3.67 -1.27
C ALA A 71 -4.73 -4.01 -0.09
N LEU A 72 -4.31 -3.74 1.15
CA LEU A 72 -5.13 -3.90 2.35
C LEU A 72 -6.31 -2.91 2.36
N LEU A 73 -6.05 -1.63 2.06
CA LEU A 73 -7.06 -0.57 1.98
C LEU A 73 -8.03 -0.77 0.81
N THR A 74 -7.63 -1.47 -0.26
CA THR A 74 -8.54 -1.89 -1.33
C THR A 74 -9.58 -2.89 -0.83
N GLY A 75 -9.23 -3.70 0.17
CA GLY A 75 -10.13 -4.66 0.82
C GLY A 75 -9.90 -6.12 0.39
N PRO A 76 -10.70 -7.05 0.96
CA PRO A 76 -10.64 -8.47 0.64
C PRO A 76 -11.21 -8.77 -0.75
N ARG A 77 -10.75 -9.87 -1.38
CA ARG A 77 -11.23 -10.28 -2.70
C ARG A 77 -12.50 -11.12 -2.64
N LYS A 78 -12.62 -12.03 -1.67
CA LYS A 78 -13.77 -12.95 -1.53
C LYS A 78 -13.97 -13.37 -0.08
N GLY A 79 -15.22 -13.37 0.37
CA GLY A 79 -15.66 -14.08 1.58
C GLY A 79 -15.12 -13.57 2.92
N LEU A 80 -14.33 -12.48 2.93
CA LEU A 80 -13.84 -11.82 4.13
C LEU A 80 -14.39 -10.39 4.20
N VAL A 81 -14.31 -9.80 5.38
CA VAL A 81 -14.83 -8.48 5.67
C VAL A 81 -13.70 -7.48 5.88
N ARG A 82 -13.90 -6.26 5.39
CA ARG A 82 -12.97 -5.16 5.56
C ARG A 82 -12.85 -4.80 7.06
N ALA A 83 -11.62 -4.79 7.58
CA ALA A 83 -11.34 -4.37 8.95
C ALA A 83 -11.27 -2.83 9.08
N ILE A 84 -10.59 -2.19 8.14
CA ILE A 84 -10.32 -0.76 8.14
C ILE A 84 -11.48 -0.02 7.46
N PRO A 85 -12.15 0.95 8.11
CA PRO A 85 -13.31 1.63 7.57
C PRO A 85 -12.98 2.36 6.27
N GLU A 86 -14.00 2.57 5.45
CA GLU A 86 -13.88 3.42 4.26
C GLU A 86 -13.56 4.87 4.65
N GLY A 87 -12.85 5.57 3.76
CA GLY A 87 -12.42 6.95 4.02
C GLY A 87 -11.11 7.06 4.79
N LEU A 88 -10.41 5.96 5.06
CA LEU A 88 -9.01 5.97 5.48
C LEU A 88 -8.10 5.77 4.27
N SER A 89 -7.13 6.67 4.06
CA SER A 89 -6.18 6.59 2.94
C SER A 89 -4.75 6.81 3.40
N LEU A 90 -3.80 6.06 2.85
CA LEU A 90 -2.38 6.19 3.19
C LEU A 90 -1.81 7.52 2.69
N ARG A 91 -1.36 8.38 3.62
CA ARG A 91 -0.75 9.67 3.30
C ARG A 91 0.75 9.54 3.13
N THR A 92 1.43 9.07 4.18
CA THR A 92 2.87 8.82 4.13
C THR A 92 3.24 7.62 4.99
N LEU A 93 4.44 7.10 4.77
CA LEU A 93 5.03 6.08 5.60
C LEU A 93 6.55 6.26 5.64
N PHE A 94 7.15 5.98 6.79
CA PHE A 94 8.59 6.06 6.96
C PHE A 94 9.05 5.03 8.00
N PHE A 95 10.36 4.72 7.95
CA PHE A 95 10.98 3.69 8.79
C PHE A 95 12.12 4.30 9.58
N THR A 96 12.33 3.79 10.77
CA THR A 96 13.47 4.17 11.62
C THR A 96 14.48 3.04 11.74
N GLU A 97 15.66 3.35 12.26
CA GLU A 97 16.72 2.35 12.49
C GLU A 97 16.32 1.32 13.55
N GLU A 98 15.39 1.67 14.44
CA GLU A 98 14.79 0.80 15.46
C GLU A 98 13.71 -0.13 14.89
N LYS A 99 13.57 -0.22 13.57
CA LYS A 99 12.61 -1.08 12.86
C LYS A 99 11.14 -0.75 13.13
N ILE A 100 10.86 0.52 13.41
CA ILE A 100 9.49 1.04 13.58
C ILE A 100 9.01 1.59 12.24
N ALA A 101 7.86 1.12 11.79
CA ALA A 101 7.16 1.71 10.65
C ALA A 101 6.15 2.74 11.15
N TYR A 102 6.35 4.00 10.83
CA TYR A 102 5.35 5.04 11.04
C TYR A 102 4.43 5.10 9.84
N VAL A 103 3.15 4.85 10.07
CA VAL A 103 2.12 4.79 9.02
C VAL A 103 1.10 5.87 9.28
N ASP A 104 1.11 6.87 8.41
CA ASP A 104 0.25 8.04 8.53
C ASP A 104 -0.91 7.94 7.56
N PHE A 105 -2.12 7.90 8.12
CA PHE A 105 -3.34 7.89 7.35
C PHE A 105 -4.02 9.25 7.38
N GLN A 106 -4.57 9.63 6.23
CA GLN A 106 -5.56 10.68 6.16
C GLN A 106 -6.96 10.09 6.45
N LYS A 107 -7.73 10.76 7.30
CA LYS A 107 -9.08 10.35 7.67
C LYS A 107 -10.12 11.30 7.06
N SER A 108 -11.02 10.77 6.24
CA SER A 108 -12.13 11.55 5.69
C SER A 108 -13.08 12.01 6.80
N PRO A 109 -13.64 13.24 6.75
CA PRO A 109 -14.64 13.71 7.72
C PRO A 109 -15.87 12.81 7.84
N ASP A 110 -16.23 12.14 6.74
CA ASP A 110 -17.37 11.23 6.68
C ASP A 110 -17.03 9.81 7.17
N SER A 111 -15.75 9.53 7.43
CA SER A 111 -15.33 8.22 7.92
C SER A 111 -15.80 8.05 9.37
N ARG A 112 -16.73 7.12 9.56
CA ARG A 112 -17.20 6.71 10.88
C ARG A 112 -16.68 5.33 11.20
N MET A 113 -15.97 5.24 12.31
CA MET A 113 -15.68 3.97 12.97
C MET A 113 -16.77 3.75 14.03
N GLU A 114 -18.00 3.50 13.59
CA GLU A 114 -19.13 3.14 14.48
C GLU A 114 -19.06 1.66 14.84
N ARG A 115 -17.91 1.20 15.32
CA ARG A 115 -17.71 -0.19 15.72
C ARG A 115 -16.89 -0.21 16.99
N GLY A 116 -17.36 -0.93 18.00
CA GLY A 116 -16.80 -0.90 19.36
C GLY A 116 -15.37 -1.41 19.48
N VAL A 117 -14.88 -1.51 20.72
CA VAL A 117 -13.50 -1.88 21.09
C VAL A 117 -12.90 -3.01 20.24
N LEU A 118 -13.61 -4.13 20.07
CA LEU A 118 -13.10 -5.29 19.33
C LEU A 118 -12.82 -4.95 17.87
N SER A 119 -13.68 -4.19 17.22
CA SER A 119 -13.50 -3.83 15.82
C SER A 119 -12.35 -2.84 15.63
N GLU A 120 -12.19 -1.88 16.55
CA GLU A 120 -11.00 -1.03 16.59
C GLU A 120 -9.72 -1.87 16.74
N TRP A 121 -9.77 -2.89 17.60
CA TRP A 121 -8.65 -3.80 17.86
C TRP A 121 -8.27 -4.57 16.60
N LEU A 122 -9.23 -5.22 15.96
CA LEU A 122 -8.98 -5.99 14.76
C LEU A 122 -8.57 -5.10 13.58
N ALA A 123 -9.03 -3.84 13.50
CA ALA A 123 -8.56 -2.89 12.49
C ALA A 123 -7.07 -2.52 12.67
N VAL A 124 -6.64 -2.24 13.90
CA VAL A 124 -5.22 -1.99 14.21
C VAL A 124 -4.39 -3.21 13.82
N TYR A 125 -4.75 -4.40 14.29
CA TYR A 125 -3.96 -5.60 14.01
C TYR A 125 -4.05 -6.07 12.56
N SER A 126 -5.10 -5.72 11.81
CA SER A 126 -5.16 -5.89 10.36
C SER A 126 -4.01 -5.14 9.66
N ILE A 127 -3.75 -3.89 10.06
CA ILE A 127 -2.64 -3.08 9.54
C ILE A 127 -1.29 -3.64 10.02
N VAL A 128 -1.15 -3.82 11.33
CA VAL A 128 0.12 -4.22 11.96
C VAL A 128 0.59 -5.58 11.46
N ASN A 129 -0.29 -6.60 11.49
CA ASN A 129 0.06 -7.95 11.06
C ASN A 129 0.37 -7.99 9.57
N SER A 130 -0.36 -7.23 8.73
CA SER A 130 -0.09 -7.18 7.29
C SER A 130 1.28 -6.57 6.97
N LEU A 131 1.81 -5.65 7.78
CA LEU A 131 3.16 -5.11 7.57
C LEU A 131 4.24 -6.02 8.16
N VAL A 132 4.19 -6.24 9.47
CA VAL A 132 5.25 -6.89 10.25
C VAL A 132 5.51 -8.31 9.76
N LEU A 133 4.45 -9.05 9.37
CA LEU A 133 4.60 -10.45 8.97
C LEU A 133 5.05 -10.65 7.51
N ASN A 134 5.07 -9.57 6.72
CA ASN A 134 5.50 -9.60 5.31
C ASN A 134 6.83 -8.88 5.06
N ILE A 135 7.33 -8.11 6.03
CA ILE A 135 8.56 -7.31 5.91
C ILE A 135 9.41 -7.52 7.17
N PRO A 136 10.43 -8.38 7.13
CA PRO A 136 11.29 -8.71 8.28
C PRO A 136 12.01 -7.51 8.92
N GLU A 137 12.18 -6.43 8.17
CA GLU A 137 12.80 -5.18 8.62
C GLU A 137 11.85 -4.30 9.47
N ILE A 138 10.57 -4.67 9.60
CA ILE A 138 9.58 -3.98 10.44
C ILE A 138 9.23 -4.88 11.63
N GLU A 139 9.52 -4.41 12.85
CA GLU A 139 9.16 -5.14 14.08
C GLU A 139 7.91 -4.58 14.77
N SER A 140 7.60 -3.30 14.56
CA SER A 140 6.42 -2.65 15.09
C SER A 140 5.92 -1.52 14.19
N VAL A 141 4.67 -1.11 14.39
CA VAL A 141 4.02 -0.07 13.61
C VAL A 141 3.48 1.01 14.54
N GLN A 142 3.87 2.26 14.30
CA GLN A 142 3.23 3.44 14.90
C GLN A 142 2.19 3.99 13.93
N ILE A 143 0.94 4.11 14.36
CA ILE A 143 -0.13 4.66 13.54
C ILE A 143 -0.28 6.15 13.84
N LEU A 144 -0.38 6.95 12.78
CA LEU A 144 -0.69 8.38 12.86
C LEU A 144 -1.97 8.68 12.07
N ILE A 145 -2.70 9.70 12.50
CA ILE A 145 -3.83 10.25 11.75
C ILE A 145 -3.56 11.73 11.46
N ASP A 146 -3.60 12.07 10.18
CA ASP A 146 -3.32 13.40 9.68
C ASP A 146 -2.00 14.00 10.19
N GLY A 147 -0.99 13.15 10.43
CA GLY A 147 0.35 13.51 10.87
C GLY A 147 0.48 13.76 12.37
N ARG A 148 -0.54 13.36 13.13
CA ARG A 148 -0.53 13.45 14.59
C ARG A 148 -0.53 12.06 15.16
N GLU A 149 0.24 11.89 16.22
CA GLU A 149 0.08 10.75 17.12
C GLU A 149 -1.35 10.79 17.67
N VAL A 150 -1.99 9.63 17.67
CA VAL A 150 -3.34 9.47 18.19
C VAL A 150 -3.28 8.54 19.38
N THR A 151 -4.03 8.87 20.42
CA THR A 151 -4.19 7.95 21.55
C THR A 151 -5.06 6.77 21.17
N THR A 152 -5.99 6.93 20.22
CA THR A 152 -6.92 5.88 19.77
C THR A 152 -7.36 6.17 18.33
N LEU A 153 -7.86 5.17 17.58
CA LEU A 153 -8.51 5.40 16.27
C LEU A 153 -9.96 5.88 16.43
N SER A 154 -10.63 5.40 17.47
CA SER A 154 -12.06 5.66 17.74
C SER A 154 -12.45 5.70 19.22
N GLY A 155 -11.48 5.72 20.13
CA GLY A 155 -11.70 5.99 21.56
C GLY A 155 -11.46 4.81 22.49
N HIS A 156 -10.98 3.66 22.02
CA HIS A 156 -10.92 2.45 22.85
C HIS A 156 -9.52 1.87 23.10
N ILE A 157 -8.57 2.05 22.18
CA ILE A 157 -7.28 1.34 22.24
C ILE A 157 -6.16 2.34 22.26
N ASP A 158 -5.28 2.19 23.25
CA ASP A 158 -4.09 3.02 23.37
C ASP A 158 -3.10 2.74 22.23
N LEU A 159 -2.78 3.78 21.46
CA LEU A 159 -1.87 3.77 20.32
C LEU A 159 -0.70 4.75 20.50
N THR A 160 -0.42 5.18 21.74
CA THR A 160 0.73 6.05 22.01
C THR A 160 2.07 5.38 21.75
N ASP A 161 2.13 4.05 21.86
CA ASP A 161 3.33 3.26 21.62
C ASP A 161 3.23 2.42 20.34
N PRO A 162 4.35 2.13 19.66
CA PRO A 162 4.38 1.26 18.48
C PRO A 162 3.85 -0.14 18.77
N VAL A 163 2.93 -0.61 17.93
CA VAL A 163 2.23 -1.89 18.09
C VAL A 163 2.97 -3.00 17.36
N LYS A 164 3.20 -4.12 18.05
CA LYS A 164 3.78 -5.35 17.47
C LYS A 164 2.70 -6.27 16.92
N ALA A 165 3.06 -7.14 15.99
CA ALA A 165 2.13 -8.14 15.47
C ALA A 165 1.60 -9.06 16.58
N ASN A 166 0.34 -9.45 16.46
CA ASN A 166 -0.29 -10.40 17.36
C ASN A 166 -1.04 -11.48 16.57
N MET A 167 -0.49 -12.69 16.59
CA MET A 167 -1.06 -13.84 15.89
C MET A 167 -2.18 -14.55 16.67
N LEU A 168 -2.41 -14.21 17.95
CA LEU A 168 -3.49 -14.81 18.74
C LEU A 168 -4.89 -14.37 18.25
N LEU A 169 -4.94 -13.32 17.45
CA LEU A 169 -6.15 -12.79 16.82
C LEU A 169 -6.43 -13.42 15.45
N VAL A 170 -5.54 -14.28 14.96
CA VAL A 170 -5.63 -14.91 13.64
C VAL A 170 -6.17 -16.33 13.76
N ARG A 171 -7.13 -16.72 12.90
CA ARG A 171 -7.66 -18.09 12.81
C ARG A 171 -7.67 -18.60 11.37
#